data_AF-K8GP84-F1
#
_entry.id   AF-K8GP84-F1
#
_cell.length_a   1.000
_cell.length_b   1.000
_cell.length_c   1.000
_cell.angle_alpha   90.00
_cell.angle_beta   90.00
_cell.angle_gamma   90.00
#
_symmetry.space_group_name_H-M   'P 1'
#
loop_
_entity.id
_entity.type
_entity.pdbx_description
1 polymer ?
#
loop_
_entity_poly.entity_id
_entity_poly.type
_entity_poly.pdbx_seq_one_letter_code
_entity_poly.pdbx_strand_id
1 'polypeptide(L)'
;MLQTDSGIFNAGTLDTSFGNNGTVVTPSAGFAHSITLQDDGKLLVAGTTLGGSSFALGRYTNDGRLDSSFGAGGIVTTNFYTPPPFLSGFDTEIGFSVLTQADELMQIRLRPT
;
A
#
# COMPACT_ATOMS: atom_id res chain seq x y z
N MET A 1 -22.22 9.87 -44.25
CA MET A 1 -21.15 8.84 -44.26
C MET A 1 -20.23 9.11 -43.08
N LEU A 2 -19.72 8.05 -42.47
CA LEU A 2 -19.34 7.90 -41.06
C LEU A 2 -18.32 8.90 -40.49
N GLN A 3 -18.51 9.24 -39.22
CA GLN A 3 -17.50 8.93 -38.18
C GLN A 3 -18.25 8.40 -36.95
N THR A 4 -18.14 7.09 -36.74
CA THR A 4 -18.58 6.39 -35.54
C THR A 4 -17.54 6.65 -34.45
N ASP A 5 -17.79 7.66 -33.63
CA ASP A 5 -16.96 7.85 -32.46
C ASP A 5 -17.22 6.71 -31.47
N SER A 6 -16.24 5.83 -31.38
CA SER A 6 -16.30 4.51 -30.76
C SER A 6 -15.76 4.54 -29.34
N GLY A 7 -16.15 5.58 -28.57
CA GLY A 7 -15.90 5.62 -27.13
C GLY A 7 -15.06 6.78 -26.63
N ILE A 8 -15.26 8.00 -27.13
CA ILE A 8 -14.85 9.17 -26.35
C ILE A 8 -15.81 9.26 -25.16
N PHE A 9 -15.33 8.88 -23.98
CA PHE A 9 -15.91 9.35 -22.73
C PHE A 9 -15.99 10.87 -22.82
N ASN A 10 -17.19 11.42 -22.90
CA ASN A 10 -17.35 12.87 -22.83
C ASN A 10 -16.65 13.34 -21.55
N ALA A 11 -15.71 14.28 -21.68
CA ALA A 11 -15.05 14.83 -20.51
C ALA A 11 -16.13 15.35 -19.53
N GLY A 12 -16.14 14.79 -18.32
CA GLY A 12 -17.17 15.07 -17.30
C GLY A 12 -18.27 14.00 -17.14
N THR A 13 -18.31 12.95 -17.95
CA THR A 13 -19.16 11.77 -17.68
C THR A 13 -18.40 10.69 -16.91
N LEU A 14 -19.07 10.02 -15.95
CA LEU A 14 -18.50 8.88 -15.24
C LEU A 14 -18.12 7.77 -16.23
N ASP A 15 -16.87 7.30 -16.17
CA ASP A 15 -16.43 6.12 -16.88
C ASP A 15 -16.99 4.87 -16.20
N THR A 16 -18.07 4.31 -16.73
CA THR A 16 -18.72 3.13 -16.18
C THR A 16 -18.00 1.82 -16.52
N SER A 17 -17.00 1.85 -17.43
CA SER A 17 -16.19 0.68 -17.78
C SER A 17 -15.11 0.38 -16.73
N PHE A 18 -14.83 1.34 -15.85
CA PHE A 18 -13.90 1.18 -14.75
C PHE A 18 -14.55 0.44 -13.56
N GLY A 19 -14.05 -0.74 -13.22
CA GLY A 19 -14.50 -1.52 -12.07
C GLY A 19 -15.99 -1.91 -12.14
N ASN A 20 -16.72 -1.66 -11.06
CA ASN A 20 -18.16 -1.83 -10.96
C ASN A 20 -18.86 -0.48 -11.15
N ASN A 21 -19.34 -0.20 -12.37
CA ASN A 21 -20.04 1.03 -12.74
C ASN A 21 -19.26 2.31 -12.38
N GLY A 22 -17.96 2.33 -12.66
CA GLY A 22 -17.07 3.46 -12.38
C GLY A 22 -16.48 3.50 -10.98
N THR A 23 -16.67 2.44 -10.19
CA THR A 23 -16.15 2.37 -8.81
C THR A 23 -15.43 1.05 -8.55
N VAL A 24 -14.40 1.10 -7.72
CA VAL A 24 -13.70 -0.10 -7.24
C VAL A 24 -13.74 -0.10 -5.73
N VAL A 25 -14.19 -1.22 -5.15
CA VAL A 25 -14.15 -1.48 -3.72
C VAL A 25 -13.26 -2.68 -3.49
N THR A 26 -12.15 -2.47 -2.79
CA THR A 26 -11.18 -3.52 -2.50
C THR A 26 -11.41 -4.03 -1.08
N PRO A 27 -11.93 -5.26 -0.90
CA PRO A 27 -12.13 -5.83 0.43
C PRO A 27 -10.79 -5.93 1.14
N SER A 28 -10.74 -5.56 2.43
CA SER A 28 -9.53 -5.44 3.28
C SER A 28 -8.62 -4.22 3.09
N ALA A 29 -8.86 -3.39 2.06
CA ALA A 29 -8.31 -2.05 2.02
C ALA A 29 -9.07 -1.14 2.98
N GLY A 30 -8.35 -0.29 3.70
CA GLY A 30 -8.92 0.78 4.52
C GLY A 30 -9.26 1.98 3.66
N PHE A 31 -8.78 3.16 4.03
CA PHE A 31 -9.06 4.38 3.28
C PHE A 31 -8.04 4.59 2.16
N ALA A 32 -8.53 4.93 0.96
CA ALA A 32 -7.71 5.48 -0.10
C ALA A 32 -7.47 6.97 0.16
N HIS A 33 -6.20 7.39 0.12
CA HIS A 33 -5.79 8.77 0.42
C HIS A 33 -5.20 9.49 -0.78
N SER A 34 -4.57 8.75 -1.68
CA SER A 34 -3.93 9.31 -2.86
C SER A 34 -3.97 8.33 -4.03
N ILE A 35 -3.97 8.87 -5.24
CA ILE A 35 -3.96 8.13 -6.49
C ILE A 35 -3.03 8.80 -7.49
N THR A 36 -2.34 7.98 -8.28
CA THR A 36 -1.56 8.44 -9.43
C THR A 36 -1.73 7.50 -10.62
N LEU A 37 -1.61 8.05 -11.83
CA LEU A 37 -1.55 7.29 -13.07
C LEU A 37 -0.08 7.00 -13.40
N GLN A 38 0.23 5.76 -13.72
CA GLN A 38 1.55 5.32 -14.17
C GLN A 38 1.65 5.40 -15.70
N ASP A 39 2.88 5.44 -16.22
CA ASP A 39 3.14 5.55 -17.67
C ASP A 39 2.58 4.37 -18.48
N ASP A 40 2.37 3.21 -17.85
CA ASP A 40 1.77 2.01 -18.46
C ASP A 40 0.22 2.03 -18.45
N GLY A 41 -0.39 3.13 -18.01
CA GLY A 41 -1.84 3.30 -17.94
C GLY A 41 -2.50 2.68 -16.71
N LYS A 42 -1.72 2.14 -15.76
CA LYS A 42 -2.23 1.61 -14.50
C LYS A 42 -2.36 2.70 -13.44
N LEU A 43 -3.23 2.47 -12.48
CA LEU A 43 -3.43 3.35 -11.34
C LEU A 43 -2.73 2.78 -10.11
N LEU A 44 -1.98 3.61 -9.40
CA LEU A 44 -1.44 3.28 -8.09
C LEU A 44 -2.19 4.08 -7.03
N VAL A 45 -2.79 3.39 -6.07
CA VAL A 45 -3.56 3.98 -4.98
C VAL A 45 -2.82 3.74 -3.66
N ALA A 46 -2.56 4.83 -2.93
CA ALA A 46 -1.97 4.80 -1.61
C ALA A 46 -3.02 5.04 -0.53
N GLY A 47 -2.92 4.31 0.56
CA GLY A 47 -3.92 4.32 1.61
C GLY A 47 -3.48 3.58 2.86
N THR A 48 -4.46 3.23 3.67
CA THR A 48 -4.29 2.40 4.87
C THR A 48 -5.00 1.06 4.71
N THR A 49 -4.62 0.06 5.51
CA THR A 49 -5.40 -1.19 5.63
C THR A 49 -6.64 -0.97 6.50
N LEU A 50 -7.58 -1.92 6.44
CA LEU A 50 -8.71 -1.93 7.37
C LEU A 50 -8.19 -1.92 8.82
N GLY A 51 -8.65 -0.96 9.63
CA GLY A 51 -8.17 -0.73 10.99
C GLY A 51 -7.02 0.28 11.11
N GLY A 52 -6.46 0.77 10.00
CA GLY A 52 -5.54 1.93 9.97
C GLY A 52 -4.13 1.67 10.50
N SER A 53 -3.78 0.43 10.86
CA SER A 53 -2.49 0.07 11.48
C SER A 53 -1.32 -0.02 10.50
N SER A 54 -1.62 -0.09 9.20
CA SER A 54 -0.62 -0.38 8.17
C SER A 54 -0.87 0.49 6.94
N PHE A 55 0.20 0.84 6.25
CA PHE A 55 0.14 1.47 4.93
C PHE A 55 -0.09 0.43 3.86
N ALA A 56 -0.92 0.77 2.88
CA ALA A 56 -1.24 -0.10 1.76
C ALA A 56 -1.06 0.65 0.43
N LEU A 57 -0.50 -0.06 -0.54
CA LEU A 57 -0.44 0.31 -1.95
C LEU A 57 -1.20 -0.73 -2.77
N GLY A 58 -2.26 -0.31 -3.44
CA GLY A 58 -2.97 -1.13 -4.42
C GLY A 58 -2.67 -0.66 -5.83
N ARG A 59 -2.31 -1.57 -6.73
CA ARG A 59 -2.17 -1.26 -8.17
C ARG A 59 -3.34 -1.83 -8.95
N TYR A 60 -3.95 -1.00 -9.77
CA TYR A 60 -5.11 -1.34 -10.59
C TYR A 60 -4.79 -1.14 -12.06
N THR A 61 -5.30 -2.03 -12.88
CA THR A 61 -5.31 -1.89 -14.33
C THR A 61 -6.25 -0.77 -14.77
N ASN A 62 -6.19 -0.40 -16.04
CA ASN A 62 -7.05 0.64 -16.62
C ASN A 62 -8.55 0.29 -16.58
N ASP A 63 -8.91 -0.99 -16.44
CA ASP A 63 -10.30 -1.45 -16.28
C ASP A 63 -10.75 -1.54 -14.80
N GLY A 64 -9.89 -1.11 -13.86
CA GLY A 64 -10.19 -1.08 -12.43
C GLY A 64 -9.98 -2.41 -11.69
N ARG A 65 -9.45 -3.45 -12.35
CA ARG A 65 -9.06 -4.69 -11.66
C ARG A 65 -7.71 -4.55 -10.99
N LEU A 66 -7.51 -5.23 -9.86
CA LEU A 66 -6.18 -5.36 -9.24
C LEU A 66 -5.18 -6.03 -10.20
N ASP A 67 -4.00 -5.42 -10.32
CA ASP A 67 -2.90 -5.96 -11.10
C ASP A 67 -2.17 -7.03 -10.30
N SER A 68 -2.46 -8.31 -10.58
CA SER A 68 -1.87 -9.45 -9.86
C SER A 68 -0.35 -9.57 -9.98
N SER A 69 0.29 -8.83 -10.89
CA SER A 69 1.76 -8.75 -10.98
C SER A 69 2.38 -7.83 -9.93
N PHE A 70 1.56 -7.13 -9.13
CA PHE A 70 2.01 -6.22 -8.07
C PHE A 70 1.77 -6.82 -6.69
N GLY A 71 2.84 -7.05 -5.92
CA GLY A 71 2.72 -7.53 -4.54
C GLY A 71 1.89 -8.82 -4.43
N ALA A 72 1.19 -8.97 -3.29
CA ALA A 72 0.30 -10.08 -3.06
C ALA A 72 -1.10 -9.73 -3.60
N GLY A 73 -1.47 -10.32 -4.74
CA GLY A 73 -2.80 -10.14 -5.33
C GLY A 73 -3.12 -8.71 -5.77
N GLY A 74 -2.10 -7.89 -6.08
CA GLY A 74 -2.27 -6.48 -6.46
C GLY A 74 -2.03 -5.48 -5.32
N ILE A 75 -1.65 -5.95 -4.13
CA ILE A 75 -1.49 -5.11 -2.94
C ILE A 75 -0.14 -5.35 -2.28
N VAL A 76 0.51 -4.27 -1.86
CA VAL A 76 1.67 -4.26 -0.96
C VAL A 76 1.26 -3.57 0.33
N THR A 77 1.50 -4.23 1.47
CA THR A 77 1.21 -3.68 2.80
C THR A 77 2.51 -3.52 3.57
N THR A 78 2.71 -2.35 4.18
CA THR A 78 3.81 -2.07 5.11
C THR A 78 3.22 -1.82 6.49
N ASN A 79 3.58 -2.66 7.46
CA ASN A 79 3.15 -2.49 8.83
C ASN A 79 4.01 -1.42 9.49
N PHE A 80 3.36 -0.45 10.14
CA PHE A 80 4.06 0.53 10.97
C PHE A 80 4.28 0.02 12.42
N TYR A 81 3.69 -1.12 12.76
CA TYR A 81 3.87 -1.82 14.03
C TYR A 81 4.19 -3.30 13.78
N THR A 82 5.45 -3.69 13.99
CA THR A 82 5.83 -5.09 14.24
C THR A 82 6.58 -5.17 15.56
N PRO A 83 5.88 -5.41 16.67
CA PRO A 83 6.55 -5.73 17.92
C PRO A 83 7.25 -7.10 17.86
N PRO A 84 8.54 -7.24 18.22
CA PRO A 84 9.18 -8.54 18.41
C PRO A 84 8.43 -9.43 19.43
N PRO A 85 8.47 -10.77 19.30
CA PRO A 85 7.71 -11.69 20.16
C PRO A 85 8.14 -11.69 21.64
N PHE A 86 9.19 -10.96 22.00
CA PHE A 86 9.60 -10.78 23.40
C PHE A 86 9.66 -9.33 23.87
N LEU A 87 9.69 -8.33 22.98
CA LEU A 87 9.63 -6.91 23.34
C LEU A 87 9.17 -6.14 22.11
N SER A 88 8.09 -5.40 22.24
CA SER A 88 7.31 -4.83 21.15
C SER A 88 7.92 -3.59 20.46
N GLY A 89 9.25 -3.40 20.46
CA GLY A 89 9.82 -2.05 20.38
C GLY A 89 11.11 -1.77 19.61
N PHE A 90 11.64 -2.65 18.75
CA PHE A 90 12.83 -2.34 17.93
C PHE A 90 12.74 -3.13 16.61
N ASP A 91 12.92 -2.60 15.40
CA ASP A 91 13.42 -1.33 14.85
C ASP A 91 13.10 -1.31 13.33
N THR A 92 13.24 -0.18 12.61
CA THR A 92 13.36 -0.26 11.12
C THR A 92 14.51 0.55 10.52
N GLU A 93 15.43 1.22 11.24
CA GLU A 93 16.60 1.72 10.48
C GLU A 93 17.98 1.83 11.14
N ILE A 94 18.20 1.66 12.45
CA ILE A 94 19.59 1.68 12.96
C ILE A 94 19.68 0.97 14.31
N GLY A 95 20.13 -0.28 14.27
CA GLY A 95 20.26 -1.15 15.43
C GLY A 95 21.16 -0.56 16.51
N PHE A 96 20.54 0.06 17.51
CA PHE A 96 21.14 0.41 18.80
C PHE A 96 20.11 0.15 19.90
N SER A 97 20.36 -0.85 20.75
CA SER A 97 19.48 -1.19 21.88
C SER A 97 20.18 -0.88 23.20
N VAL A 98 19.65 0.08 23.96
CA VAL A 98 20.02 0.31 25.36
C VAL A 98 19.03 -0.47 26.23
N LEU A 99 19.50 -1.54 26.86
CA LEU A 99 18.76 -2.25 27.90
C LEU A 99 19.06 -1.57 29.24
N THR A 100 18.08 -0.92 29.86
CA THR A 100 18.18 -0.58 31.29
C THR A 100 17.61 -1.74 32.09
N GLN A 101 18.47 -2.65 32.55
CA GLN A 101 18.14 -3.51 33.69
C GLN A 101 18.76 -2.85 34.92
N ALA A 102 17.92 -2.48 35.87
CA ALA A 102 18.39 -2.00 37.16
C ALA A 102 19.32 -3.06 37.75
N ASP A 103 20.54 -2.64 38.07
CA ASP A 103 21.59 -3.36 38.80
C ASP A 103 22.59 -4.30 38.09
N GLU A 104 22.69 -4.31 36.76
CA GLU A 104 23.87 -4.94 36.12
C GLU A 104 24.55 -4.01 35.10
N LEU A 105 25.86 -3.84 35.26
CA LEU A 105 26.69 -2.84 34.59
C LEU A 105 26.52 -2.84 33.06
N MET A 106 26.31 -1.64 32.51
CA MET A 106 26.18 -1.35 31.09
C MET A 106 27.38 -1.94 30.32
N GLN A 107 27.14 -2.95 29.46
CA GLN A 107 28.13 -3.40 28.48
C GLN A 107 27.61 -3.19 27.06
N ILE A 108 28.28 -2.30 26.33
CA ILE A 108 28.11 -2.13 24.89
C ILE A 108 28.84 -3.30 24.22
N ARG A 109 28.10 -4.20 23.56
CA ARG A 109 28.69 -5.29 22.75
C ARG A 109 28.53 -4.99 21.27
N LEU A 110 29.64 -4.69 20.60
CA LEU A 110 29.70 -4.64 19.14
C LEU A 110 29.81 -6.08 18.60
N ARG A 111 29.01 -6.44 17.60
CA ARG A 111 29.15 -7.73 16.88
C ARG A 111 30.00 -7.50 15.63
N PRO A 112 31.08 -8.27 15.41
CA PRO A 112 31.78 -8.27 14.13
C PRO A 112 30.92 -8.94 13.05
N THR A 113 31.14 -8.52 11.80
CA THR A 113 30.46 -8.98 10.57
C THR A 113 30.50 -10.50 10.39
#